data_AF-A0AAV6YDD6-F1
#
_entry.id   AF-A0AAV6YDD6-F1
#
_cell.length_a   1.000
_cell.length_b   1.000
_cell.length_c   1.000
_cell.angle_alpha   90.00
_cell.angle_beta   90.00
_cell.angle_gamma   90.00
#
_symmetry.space_group_name_H-M   'P 1'
#
loop_
_entity.id
_entity.type
_entity.pdbx_description
1 polymer ?
#
loop_
_entity_poly.entity_id
_entity_poly.type
_entity_poly.pdbx_seq_one_letter_code
_entity_poly.pdbx_strand_id
1 'polypeptide(L)'
;MCSHYFAVSVAQMAWLLISKEDADNCNLILEVKAGVGGQEAMLFTAEIFDMYQRYASYKSWSFDILEYFRSDLGGVRHATASVGGFNAYKQLKYEGGVHRVQRVPKTEKQGRIHTSTMTVAILPQPRE
;
A
#
# COMPACT_ATOMS: atom_id res chain seq x y z
N MET A 1 -10.53 -12.77 -31.10
CA MET A 1 -10.97 -14.06 -30.53
C MET A 1 -9.98 -14.62 -29.49
N CYS A 2 -8.67 -14.68 -29.75
CA CYS A 2 -7.68 -15.22 -28.79
C CYS A 2 -7.61 -14.46 -27.44
N SER A 3 -7.66 -13.13 -27.46
CA SER A 3 -7.60 -12.30 -26.24
C SER A 3 -8.82 -12.46 -25.32
N HIS A 4 -10.00 -12.71 -25.89
CA HIS A 4 -11.23 -12.91 -25.11
C HIS A 4 -11.24 -14.28 -24.41
N TYR A 5 -10.80 -15.33 -25.10
CA TYR A 5 -10.63 -16.66 -24.51
C TYR A 5 -9.61 -16.68 -23.38
N PHE A 6 -8.51 -15.93 -23.53
CA PHE A 6 -7.50 -15.81 -22.49
C PHE A 6 -8.06 -15.10 -21.25
N ALA A 7 -8.79 -13.99 -21.43
CA ALA A 7 -9.40 -13.27 -20.31
C ALA A 7 -10.43 -14.13 -19.54
N VAL A 8 -11.26 -14.91 -20.25
CA VAL A 8 -12.24 -15.82 -19.64
C VAL A 8 -11.55 -16.94 -18.86
N SER A 9 -10.49 -17.54 -19.42
CA SER A 9 -9.72 -18.59 -18.77
C SER A 9 -9.06 -18.12 -17.46
N VAL A 10 -8.46 -16.92 -17.46
CA VAL A 10 -7.79 -16.37 -16.27
C VAL A 10 -8.80 -16.03 -15.17
N ALA A 11 -9.97 -15.48 -15.54
CA ALA A 11 -11.04 -15.20 -14.59
C ALA A 11 -11.58 -16.47 -13.92
N GLN A 12 -11.72 -17.56 -14.69
CA GLN A 12 -12.21 -18.84 -14.17
C GLN A 12 -11.20 -19.52 -13.23
N MET A 13 -9.90 -19.37 -13.50
CA MET A 13 -8.84 -19.78 -12.56
C MET A 13 -8.88 -18.96 -11.27
N ALA A 14 -8.98 -17.63 -11.37
CA ALA A 14 -9.03 -16.76 -10.19
C ALA A 14 -10.25 -17.06 -9.31
N TRP A 15 -11.40 -17.39 -9.92
CA TRP A 15 -12.60 -17.82 -9.18
C TRP A 15 -12.40 -19.11 -8.39
N LEU A 16 -11.65 -20.07 -8.92
CA LEU A 16 -11.35 -21.33 -8.22
C LEU A 16 -10.31 -21.17 -7.11
N LEU A 17 -9.40 -20.20 -7.23
CA LEU A 17 -8.27 -20.00 -6.32
C LEU A 17 -8.55 -18.99 -5.20
N ILE A 18 -9.42 -18.01 -5.42
CA ILE A 18 -9.69 -16.93 -4.47
C ILE A 18 -11.07 -17.16 -3.84
N SER A 19 -11.08 -17.66 -2.60
CA SER A 19 -12.30 -17.73 -1.79
C SER A 19 -12.83 -16.34 -1.51
N LYS A 20 -14.14 -16.16 -1.70
CA LYS A 20 -14.82 -14.91 -1.35
C LYS A 20 -14.93 -14.80 0.17
N GLU A 21 -14.51 -13.67 0.71
CA GLU A 21 -14.55 -13.39 2.15
C GLU A 21 -15.58 -12.29 2.43
N ASP A 22 -16.27 -12.36 3.57
CA ASP A 22 -17.30 -11.37 3.94
C ASP A 22 -16.71 -9.95 4.09
N ALA A 23 -15.42 -9.87 4.47
CA ALA A 23 -14.68 -8.61 4.60
C ALA A 23 -14.30 -7.97 3.25
N ASP A 24 -14.44 -8.66 2.11
CA ASP A 24 -13.99 -8.16 0.80
C ASP A 24 -14.63 -6.81 0.42
N ASN A 25 -15.83 -6.54 0.92
CA ASN A 25 -16.57 -5.31 0.66
C ASN A 25 -16.40 -4.23 1.75
N CYS A 26 -15.61 -4.48 2.79
CA CYS A 26 -15.41 -3.51 3.85
C CYS A 26 -14.44 -2.40 3.41
N ASN A 27 -14.60 -1.23 4.04
CA ASN A 27 -13.54 -0.22 4.05
C ASN A 27 -12.32 -0.80 4.80
N LEU A 28 -11.19 -0.13 4.71
CA LEU A 28 -9.97 -0.56 5.37
C LEU A 28 -9.23 0.59 6.05
N ILE A 29 -8.45 0.24 7.07
CA ILE A 29 -7.38 1.06 7.58
C ILE A 29 -6.08 0.63 6.90
N LEU A 30 -5.41 1.60 6.28
CA LEU A 30 -4.08 1.48 5.72
C LEU A 30 -3.12 2.18 6.65
N GLU A 31 -2.18 1.43 7.22
CA GLU A 31 -1.10 1.94 8.06
C GLU A 31 0.23 1.70 7.36
N VAL A 32 1.08 2.74 7.32
CA VAL A 32 2.47 2.62 6.87
C VAL A 32 3.43 3.06 7.96
N LYS A 33 4.53 2.33 8.10
CA LYS A 33 5.55 2.60 9.13
C LYS A 33 6.95 2.44 8.58
N ALA A 34 7.82 3.41 8.87
CA ALA A 34 9.23 3.34 8.50
C ALA A 34 9.94 2.21 9.27
N GLY A 35 10.73 1.42 8.55
CA GLY A 35 11.50 0.29 9.08
C GLY A 35 12.99 0.62 9.20
N VAL A 36 13.82 -0.30 8.73
CA VAL A 36 15.29 -0.16 8.75
C VAL A 36 15.74 0.74 7.61
N GLY A 37 16.71 1.62 7.84
CA GLY A 37 17.20 2.57 6.83
C GLY A 37 17.11 4.05 7.24
N GLY A 38 16.65 4.33 8.47
CA GLY A 38 16.66 5.66 9.04
C GLY A 38 15.88 6.67 8.18
N GLN A 39 16.55 7.75 7.78
CA GLN A 39 15.91 8.81 7.01
C GLN A 39 15.43 8.36 5.62
N GLU A 40 16.15 7.44 4.97
CA GLU A 40 15.74 6.89 3.68
C GLU A 40 14.46 6.05 3.79
N ALA A 41 14.31 5.28 4.87
CA ALA A 41 13.09 4.54 5.15
C ALA A 41 11.89 5.49 5.31
N MET A 42 12.07 6.64 5.97
CA MET A 42 10.99 7.63 6.14
C MET A 42 10.61 8.32 4.83
N LEU A 43 11.58 8.61 3.96
CA LEU A 43 11.31 9.12 2.62
C LEU A 43 10.55 8.09 1.78
N PHE A 44 10.98 6.83 1.83
CA PHE A 44 10.30 5.73 1.16
C PHE A 44 8.87 5.52 1.67
N THR A 45 8.65 5.56 2.98
CA THR A 45 7.31 5.49 3.58
C THR A 45 6.40 6.61 3.08
N ALA A 46 6.92 7.84 2.96
CA ALA A 46 6.15 8.96 2.42
C ALA A 46 5.78 8.78 0.94
N GLU A 47 6.72 8.31 0.12
CA GLU A 47 6.50 8.02 -1.30
C GLU A 47 5.42 6.94 -1.50
N ILE A 48 5.46 5.88 -0.69
CA ILE A 48 4.46 4.81 -0.78
C ILE A 48 3.09 5.27 -0.29
N PHE A 49 3.02 6.08 0.78
CA PHE A 49 1.76 6.63 1.23
C PHE A 49 1.09 7.51 0.17
N ASP A 50 1.86 8.38 -0.49
CA ASP A 50 1.39 9.21 -1.62
C ASP A 50 0.96 8.33 -2.81
N MET A 51 1.70 7.26 -3.09
CA MET A 51 1.32 6.28 -4.12
C MET A 51 -0.04 5.63 -3.84
N TYR A 52 -0.33 5.22 -2.59
CA TYR A 52 -1.65 4.70 -2.22
C TYR A 52 -2.75 5.76 -2.31
N GLN A 53 -2.49 7.01 -1.92
CA GLN A 53 -3.46 8.10 -2.06
C GLN A 53 -3.83 8.34 -3.52
N ARG A 54 -2.83 8.34 -4.42
CA ARG A 54 -3.05 8.45 -5.88
C ARG A 54 -3.75 7.24 -6.44
N TYR A 55 -3.43 6.03 -5.97
CA TYR A 55 -4.10 4.80 -6.39
C TYR A 55 -5.58 4.80 -6.00
N ALA A 56 -5.91 5.22 -4.78
CA ALA A 56 -7.28 5.40 -4.32
C ALA A 56 -8.02 6.42 -5.21
N SER A 57 -7.39 7.56 -5.52
CA SER A 57 -7.96 8.56 -6.43
C SER A 57 -8.24 8.00 -7.82
N TYR A 58 -7.30 7.22 -8.39
CA TYR A 58 -7.47 6.54 -9.67
C TYR A 58 -8.64 5.54 -9.66
N LYS A 59 -8.86 4.83 -8.54
CA LYS A 59 -9.98 3.91 -8.35
C LYS A 59 -11.28 4.59 -7.92
N SER A 60 -11.30 5.92 -7.79
CA SER A 60 -12.43 6.69 -7.25
C SER A 60 -12.84 6.22 -5.84
N TRP A 61 -11.86 5.87 -5.01
CA TRP A 61 -12.02 5.55 -3.60
C TRP A 61 -11.79 6.79 -2.74
N SER A 62 -12.44 6.85 -1.57
CA SER A 62 -12.12 7.84 -0.54
C SER A 62 -10.81 7.47 0.14
N PHE A 63 -10.03 8.49 0.52
CA PHE A 63 -8.76 8.33 1.22
C PHE A 63 -8.66 9.41 2.29
N ASP A 64 -9.09 9.07 3.51
CA ASP A 64 -9.17 9.98 4.63
C ASP A 64 -7.98 9.76 5.56
N ILE A 65 -7.06 10.73 5.61
CA ILE A 65 -5.88 10.65 6.48
C ILE A 65 -6.32 10.79 7.93
N LEU A 66 -6.01 9.79 8.75
CA LEU A 66 -6.30 9.78 10.19
C LEU A 66 -5.10 10.30 10.99
N GLU A 67 -3.91 9.80 10.68
CA GLU A 67 -2.67 10.18 11.36
C GLU A 67 -1.55 10.37 10.33
N TYR A 68 -0.67 11.36 10.57
CA TYR A 68 0.45 11.64 9.68
C TYR A 68 1.63 12.23 10.44
N PHE A 69 2.55 11.38 10.88
CA PHE A 69 3.74 11.78 11.63
C PHE A 69 4.94 12.00 10.70
N ARG A 70 5.25 13.27 10.46
CA ARG A 70 6.43 13.69 9.70
C ARG A 70 7.71 13.58 10.53
N SER A 71 8.83 13.37 9.85
CA SER A 71 10.17 13.54 10.41
C SER A 71 10.69 14.96 10.16
N ASP A 72 11.52 15.46 11.07
CA ASP A 72 12.12 16.80 11.00
C ASP A 72 12.97 17.01 9.74
N LEU A 73 13.59 15.93 9.24
CA LEU A 73 14.44 15.94 8.05
C LEU A 73 13.66 15.62 6.76
N GLY A 74 12.33 15.54 6.84
CA GLY A 74 11.42 15.16 5.75
C GLY A 74 11.04 13.67 5.79
N GLY A 75 10.04 13.29 4.99
CA GLY A 75 9.49 11.94 5.02
C GLY A 75 8.51 11.70 6.18
N VAL A 76 8.10 10.44 6.34
CA VAL A 76 7.05 10.00 7.27
C VAL A 76 7.57 8.86 8.13
N ARG A 77 7.40 8.99 9.44
CA ARG A 77 7.72 7.90 10.39
C ARG A 77 6.57 6.89 10.47
N HIS A 78 5.35 7.41 10.50
CA HIS A 78 4.11 6.65 10.58
C HIS A 78 2.97 7.46 9.96
N ALA A 79 2.10 6.82 9.20
CA ALA A 79 0.87 7.43 8.72
C ALA A 79 -0.23 6.39 8.58
N THR A 80 -1.46 6.82 8.82
CA THR A 80 -2.65 5.98 8.82
C THR A 80 -3.76 6.67 8.05
N ALA A 81 -4.46 5.93 7.20
CA ALA A 81 -5.59 6.41 6.44
C ALA A 81 -6.75 5.41 6.45
N SER A 82 -7.97 5.94 6.45
CA SER A 82 -9.18 5.19 6.15
C SER A 82 -9.42 5.22 4.64
N VAL A 83 -9.52 4.06 4.00
CA VAL A 83 -9.77 3.93 2.57
C VAL A 83 -11.13 3.28 2.36
N GLY A 84 -12.03 4.01 1.69
CA GLY A 84 -13.40 3.58 1.46
C GLY A 84 -13.71 3.45 -0.03
N GLY A 85 -14.37 2.37 -0.42
CA GLY A 85 -14.74 2.15 -1.82
C GLY A 85 -15.06 0.71 -2.17
N PHE A 86 -15.63 0.52 -3.35
CA PHE A 86 -16.02 -0.80 -3.82
C PHE A 86 -14.80 -1.73 -3.98
N ASN A 87 -14.81 -2.84 -3.25
CA ASN A 87 -13.72 -3.85 -3.20
C ASN A 87 -12.35 -3.29 -2.79
N ALA A 88 -12.30 -2.19 -2.02
CA ALA A 88 -11.03 -1.59 -1.58
C ALA A 88 -10.18 -2.61 -0.78
N TYR A 89 -10.78 -3.24 0.25
CA TYR A 89 -10.07 -4.24 1.06
C TYR A 89 -9.65 -5.45 0.23
N LYS A 90 -10.56 -5.99 -0.59
CA LYS A 90 -10.26 -7.14 -1.46
C LYS A 90 -9.03 -6.93 -2.34
N GLN A 91 -8.82 -5.72 -2.85
CA GLN A 91 -7.67 -5.41 -3.70
C GLN A 91 -6.40 -5.16 -2.89
N LEU A 92 -6.50 -4.47 -1.75
CA LEU A 92 -5.33 -4.06 -0.97
C LEU A 92 -4.89 -5.10 0.08
N LYS A 93 -5.68 -6.13 0.39
CA LYS A 93 -5.32 -7.13 1.43
C LYS A 93 -3.99 -7.84 1.21
N TYR A 94 -3.53 -7.93 -0.03
CA TYR A 94 -2.26 -8.56 -0.40
C TYR A 94 -1.06 -7.60 -0.33
N GLU A 95 -1.30 -6.31 -0.10
CA GLU A 95 -0.26 -5.30 0.07
C GLU A 95 0.35 -5.30 1.48
N GLY A 96 -0.28 -6.01 2.42
CA GLY A 96 0.19 -6.13 3.80
C GLY A 96 1.52 -6.87 3.89
N GLY A 97 2.48 -6.29 4.60
CA GLY A 97 3.79 -6.90 4.81
C GLY A 97 4.93 -5.90 4.82
N VAL A 98 6.16 -6.42 4.72
CA VAL A 98 7.39 -5.63 4.67
C VAL A 98 7.78 -5.37 3.23
N HIS A 99 7.96 -4.10 2.90
CA HIS A 99 8.38 -3.62 1.59
C HIS A 99 9.84 -3.18 1.63
N ARG A 100 10.60 -3.49 0.57
CA ARG A 100 12.04 -3.22 0.46
C ARG A 100 12.34 -2.28 -0.69
N VAL A 101 13.22 -1.31 -0.45
CA VAL A 101 13.79 -0.44 -1.49
C VAL A 101 15.31 -0.54 -1.52
N GLN A 102 15.89 -0.56 -2.72
CA GLN A 102 17.33 -0.54 -2.95
C GLN A 102 17.66 0.56 -3.95
N ARG A 103 18.27 1.65 -3.47
CA ARG A 103 18.67 2.79 -4.30
C ARG A 103 19.79 3.56 -3.63
N VAL A 104 20.35 4.53 -4.34
CA VAL A 104 21.24 5.54 -3.74
C VAL A 104 20.35 6.55 -3.00
N PRO A 105 20.42 6.64 -1.65
CA PRO A 105 19.61 7.57 -0.89
C PRO A 105 19.88 9.01 -1.27
N LYS A 106 18.87 9.87 -1.16
CA LYS A 106 19.06 11.32 -1.33
C LYS A 106 20.03 11.91 -0.29
N THR A 107 20.20 11.22 0.84
CA THR A 107 21.10 11.63 1.91
C THR A 107 22.53 11.12 1.75
N GLU A 108 22.82 10.28 0.76
CA GLU A 108 24.13 9.65 0.54
C GLU A 108 25.00 10.48 -0.42
N LYS A 109 26.25 10.76 -0.04
CA LYS A 109 27.17 11.61 -0.82
C LYS A 109 28.09 10.81 -1.75
N GLN A 110 28.36 9.54 -1.44
CA GLN A 110 29.32 8.72 -2.18
C GLN A 110 28.67 7.83 -3.26
N GLY A 111 27.36 7.93 -3.45
CA GLY A 111 26.65 7.16 -4.49
C GLY A 111 26.49 5.67 -4.15
N ARG A 112 26.61 5.28 -2.88
CA ARG A 112 26.46 3.88 -2.46
C ARG A 112 24.98 3.49 -2.41
N ILE A 113 24.67 2.27 -2.86
CA ILE A 113 23.31 1.72 -2.79
C ILE A 113 23.05 1.25 -1.36
N HIS A 114 21.96 1.75 -0.76
CA HIS A 114 21.50 1.29 0.54
C HIS A 114 20.23 0.46 0.36
N THR A 115 20.01 -0.48 1.29
CA THR A 115 18.76 -1.21 1.40
C THR A 115 17.97 -0.64 2.58
N SER A 116 16.74 -0.21 2.33
CA SER A 116 15.81 0.26 3.37
C SER A 116 14.51 -0.53 3.31
N THR A 117 13.76 -0.54 4.41
CA THR A 117 12.49 -1.24 4.54
C THR A 117 11.42 -0.37 5.17
N MET A 118 10.15 -0.72 4.91
CA MET A 118 8.99 -0.17 5.57
C MET A 118 7.92 -1.26 5.71
N THR A 119 6.94 -1.06 6.57
CA THR A 119 5.83 -2.00 6.76
C THR A 119 4.52 -1.35 6.34
N VAL A 120 3.66 -2.13 5.68
CA VAL A 120 2.27 -1.80 5.40
C VAL A 120 1.38 -2.76 6.18
N ALA A 121 0.42 -2.24 6.92
CA ALA A 121 -0.66 -3.03 7.52
C ALA A 121 -2.00 -2.62 6.90
N ILE A 122 -2.80 -3.62 6.53
CA ILE A 122 -4.11 -3.47 5.92
C ILE A 122 -5.11 -4.18 6.81
N LEU A 123 -6.00 -3.43 7.44
CA LEU A 123 -6.98 -3.95 8.39
C LEU A 123 -8.39 -3.66 7.87
N PRO A 124 -9.30 -4.66 7.83
CA PRO A 124 -10.68 -4.39 7.47
C PRO A 124 -11.36 -3.55 8.58
N GLN A 125 -12.07 -2.49 8.20
CA GLN A 125 -12.94 -1.78 9.12
C GLN A 125 -14.24 -2.58 9.32
N PRO A 126 -14.65 -2.86 10.56
CA PRO A 126 -15.97 -3.41 10.84
C PRO A 126 -17.05 -2.46 10.31
N ARG A 127 -18.10 -3.01 9.71
CA ARG A 127 -19.34 -2.26 9.49
C ARG A 127 -20.13 -2.30 10.80
N GLU A 128 -20.58 -1.15 11.28
CA GLU A 128 -21.67 -1.10 12.29
C GLU A 128 -22.95 -1.73 11.73
#